data_AF-A0AAW3N5B4-F1
#
_entry.id   AF-A0AAW3N5B4-F1
#
_cell.length_a   1.000
_cell.length_b   1.000
_cell.length_c   1.000
_cell.angle_alpha   90.00
_cell.angle_beta   90.00
_cell.angle_gamma   90.00
#
_symmetry.space_group_name_H-M   'P 1'
#
loop_
_entity.id
_entity.type
_entity.pdbx_description
1 polymer ?
#
loop_
_entity_poly.entity_id
_entity_poly.type
_entity_poly.pdbx_seq_one_letter_code
_entity_poly.pdbx_strand_id
1 'polypeptide(L)'
;MKPRAHVPPRRRMQRGATAVEFAMIAAIFCTVLIGICEFGRVLFYWNTASEAMRLGARTATVCDADATVIKQRITSLMPLLKSANVALSYAPAGCDSDAATARSTCEFVTVSVTNITVTTLIPFVKVKVTMPSFTTTLPRESLASSTGGTVCN
;
A
#
# COMPACT_ATOMS: atom_id res chain seq x y z
N MET A 1 84.15 -9.88 19.44
CA MET A 1 82.84 -10.50 19.13
C MET A 1 81.74 -9.49 19.46
N LYS A 2 80.92 -9.06 18.48
CA LYS A 2 79.85 -8.06 18.66
C LYS A 2 78.52 -8.80 18.88
N PRO A 3 77.72 -8.50 19.92
CA PRO A 3 76.44 -9.15 20.12
C PRO A 3 75.42 -8.62 19.12
N ARG A 4 74.73 -9.52 18.41
CA ARG A 4 73.58 -9.15 17.56
C ARG A 4 72.36 -8.97 18.45
N ALA A 5 71.82 -7.76 18.49
CA ALA A 5 70.57 -7.48 19.17
C ALA A 5 69.42 -8.21 18.45
N HIS A 6 68.72 -9.08 19.16
CA HIS A 6 67.58 -9.81 18.64
C HIS A 6 66.34 -8.92 18.74
N VAL A 7 65.89 -8.36 17.62
CA VAL A 7 64.64 -7.59 17.58
C VAL A 7 63.47 -8.58 17.67
N PRO A 8 62.59 -8.49 18.69
CA PRO A 8 61.45 -9.39 18.80
C PRO A 8 60.44 -9.09 17.68
N PRO A 9 59.79 -10.11 17.10
CA PRO A 9 58.79 -9.91 16.06
C PRO A 9 57.62 -9.10 16.65
N ARG A 10 57.32 -7.97 16.01
CA ARG A 10 56.19 -7.11 16.32
C ARG A 10 54.91 -7.92 16.07
N ARG A 11 54.35 -8.56 17.11
CA ARG A 11 53.02 -9.19 17.05
C ARG A 11 52.02 -8.12 16.66
N ARG A 12 51.66 -8.07 15.37
CA ARG A 12 50.60 -7.19 14.87
C ARG A 12 49.34 -7.56 15.63
N MET A 13 48.81 -6.57 16.34
CA MET A 13 47.60 -6.69 17.13
C MET A 13 46.41 -6.81 16.17
N GLN A 14 46.08 -8.04 15.73
CA GLN A 14 44.86 -8.36 14.95
C GLN A 14 43.60 -8.34 15.83
N ARG A 15 43.57 -7.51 16.88
CA ARG A 15 42.41 -7.31 17.74
C ARG A 15 41.43 -6.40 17.01
N GLY A 16 40.62 -6.98 16.13
CA GLY A 16 39.58 -6.23 15.41
C GLY A 16 39.22 -6.79 14.04
N ALA A 17 40.06 -7.65 13.43
CA ALA A 17 39.76 -8.24 12.13
C ALA A 17 38.45 -9.05 12.15
N THR A 18 38.26 -9.87 13.20
CA THR A 18 37.04 -10.65 13.40
C THR A 18 35.80 -9.77 13.62
N ALA A 19 35.94 -8.63 14.30
CA ALA A 19 34.84 -7.69 14.50
C ALA A 19 34.42 -7.02 13.18
N VAL A 20 35.37 -6.72 12.29
CA VAL A 20 35.09 -6.14 10.97
C VAL A 20 34.43 -7.16 10.04
N GLU A 21 34.91 -8.41 10.03
CA GLU A 21 34.29 -9.50 9.25
C GLU A 21 32.84 -9.74 9.70
N PHE A 22 32.61 -9.80 11.01
CA PHE A 22 31.26 -9.92 11.56
C PHE A 22 30.39 -8.73 11.18
N ALA A 23 30.90 -7.49 11.29
CA ALA A 23 30.14 -6.29 10.94
C ALA A 23 29.71 -6.29 9.46
N MET A 24 30.56 -6.79 8.55
CA MET A 24 30.22 -6.86 7.13
C MET A 24 29.12 -7.89 6.85
N ILE A 25 29.19 -9.07 7.46
CA ILE A 25 28.15 -10.10 7.34
C ILE A 25 26.85 -9.62 7.99
N ALA A 26 26.93 -9.06 9.19
CA ALA A 26 25.78 -8.53 9.92
C ALA A 26 25.08 -7.41 9.14
N ALA A 27 25.84 -6.52 8.50
CA ALA A 27 25.27 -5.47 7.64
C ALA A 27 24.44 -6.08 6.50
N ILE A 28 24.99 -7.05 5.76
CA ILE A 28 24.28 -7.71 4.67
C ILE A 28 23.04 -8.45 5.21
N PHE A 29 23.19 -9.21 6.29
CA PHE A 29 22.08 -9.94 6.91
C PHE A 29 20.95 -9.00 7.34
N CYS A 30 21.26 -7.89 8.01
CA CYS A 30 20.28 -6.87 8.38
C CYS A 30 19.59 -6.25 7.16
N THR A 31 20.31 -5.98 6.05
CA THR A 31 19.67 -5.47 4.82
C THR A 31 18.67 -6.46 4.23
N VAL A 32 18.98 -7.77 4.25
CA VAL A 32 18.06 -8.81 3.76
C VAL A 32 16.83 -8.91 4.65
N LEU A 33 17.00 -8.88 5.98
CA LEU A 33 15.87 -8.90 6.92
C LEU A 33 14.95 -7.69 6.72
N ILE A 34 15.50 -6.48 6.56
CA ILE A 34 14.72 -5.27 6.28
C ILE A 34 13.98 -5.43 4.94
N GLY A 35 14.65 -5.98 3.92
CA GLY A 35 14.02 -6.26 2.61
C GLY A 35 12.81 -7.20 2.72
N ILE A 36 12.92 -8.28 3.51
CA ILE A 36 11.81 -9.22 3.74
C ILE A 36 10.66 -8.52 4.48
N CYS A 37 10.96 -7.74 5.53
CA CYS A 37 9.93 -6.98 6.27
C CYS A 37 9.21 -5.97 5.36
N GLU A 38 9.95 -5.25 4.52
CA GLU A 38 9.39 -4.29 3.57
C GLU A 38 8.53 -4.99 2.51
N PHE A 39 8.93 -6.16 2.02
CA PHE A 39 8.12 -6.95 1.11
C PHE A 39 6.81 -7.42 1.76
N GLY A 40 6.86 -7.87 3.01
CA GLY A 40 5.67 -8.19 3.80
C GLY A 40 4.73 -7.00 3.95
N ARG A 41 5.26 -5.80 4.18
CA ARG A 41 4.48 -4.55 4.26
C ARG A 41 3.79 -4.21 2.93
N VAL A 42 4.47 -4.40 1.81
CA VAL A 42 3.89 -4.20 0.46
C VAL A 42 2.74 -5.17 0.21
N LEU A 43 2.92 -6.46 0.53
CA LEU A 43 1.86 -7.47 0.41
C LEU A 43 0.67 -7.18 1.32
N PHE A 44 0.91 -6.67 2.53
CA PHE A 44 -0.15 -6.23 3.42
C PHE A 44 -0.98 -5.11 2.78
N TYR A 45 -0.35 -4.07 2.24
CA TYR A 45 -1.08 -3.02 1.51
C TYR A 45 -1.86 -3.56 0.32
N TRP A 46 -1.32 -4.58 -0.36
CA TRP A 46 -2.03 -5.20 -1.47
C TRP A 46 -3.38 -5.77 -1.00
N ASN A 47 -3.34 -6.59 0.04
CA ASN A 47 -4.54 -7.19 0.61
C ASN A 47 -5.49 -6.14 1.19
N THR A 48 -4.99 -5.17 1.95
CA THR A 48 -5.81 -4.08 2.51
C THR A 48 -6.50 -3.27 1.44
N ALA A 49 -5.82 -2.94 0.33
CA ALA A 49 -6.46 -2.20 -0.76
C ALA A 49 -7.61 -3.00 -1.38
N SER A 50 -7.43 -4.31 -1.60
CA SER A 50 -8.50 -5.16 -2.17
C SER A 50 -9.75 -5.19 -1.28
N GLU A 51 -9.57 -5.26 0.04
CA GLU A 51 -10.68 -5.23 0.98
C GLU A 51 -11.33 -3.85 1.07
N ALA A 52 -10.53 -2.77 1.06
CA ALA A 52 -11.03 -1.41 1.03
C ALA A 52 -11.87 -1.15 -0.24
N MET A 53 -11.46 -1.69 -1.39
CA MET A 53 -12.21 -1.61 -2.64
C MET A 53 -13.53 -2.38 -2.58
N ARG A 54 -13.53 -3.58 -2.01
CA ARG A 54 -14.74 -4.37 -1.82
C ARG A 54 -15.75 -3.65 -0.91
N LEU A 55 -15.26 -3.06 0.17
CA LEU A 55 -16.08 -2.26 1.08
C LEU A 55 -16.61 -1.00 0.39
N GLY A 56 -15.75 -0.25 -0.31
CA GLY A 56 -16.14 0.94 -1.05
C GLY A 56 -17.19 0.65 -2.13
N ALA A 57 -17.04 -0.45 -2.85
CA ALA A 57 -18.01 -0.88 -3.86
C ALA A 57 -19.35 -1.27 -3.23
N ARG A 58 -19.36 -1.99 -2.10
CA ARG A 58 -20.59 -2.29 -1.35
C ARG A 58 -21.28 -1.03 -0.82
N THR A 59 -20.52 -0.02 -0.40
CA THR A 59 -21.11 1.27 -0.01
C THR A 59 -21.71 1.98 -1.22
N ALA A 60 -21.02 1.95 -2.37
CA ALA A 60 -21.46 2.61 -3.59
C ALA A 60 -22.70 1.97 -4.25
N THR A 61 -23.01 0.70 -3.97
CA THR A 61 -24.25 0.04 -4.44
C THR A 61 -25.48 0.38 -3.59
N VAL A 62 -25.28 0.90 -2.38
CA VAL A 62 -26.37 1.20 -1.43
C VAL A 62 -26.60 2.69 -1.30
N CYS A 63 -25.54 3.50 -1.30
CA CYS A 63 -25.63 4.94 -1.13
C CYS A 63 -25.65 5.65 -2.49
N ASP A 64 -26.56 6.62 -2.68
CA ASP A 64 -26.45 7.68 -3.71
C ASP A 64 -25.43 8.77 -3.34
N ALA A 65 -24.63 8.54 -2.29
CA ALA A 65 -23.66 9.50 -1.82
C ALA A 65 -22.67 9.88 -2.94
N ASP A 66 -22.34 11.17 -2.98
CA ASP A 66 -21.32 11.73 -3.86
C ASP A 66 -20.05 10.85 -3.82
N ALA A 67 -19.41 10.68 -4.97
CA ALA A 67 -18.17 9.93 -5.13
C ALA A 67 -17.10 10.31 -4.09
N THR A 68 -17.15 11.53 -3.55
CA THR A 68 -16.32 12.01 -2.43
C THR A 68 -16.45 11.19 -1.15
N VAL A 69 -17.65 10.83 -0.70
CA VAL A 69 -17.87 10.06 0.54
C VAL A 69 -17.31 8.64 0.41
N ILE A 70 -17.56 8.01 -0.73
CA ILE A 70 -17.05 6.67 -1.03
C ILE A 70 -15.52 6.68 -1.06
N LYS A 71 -14.93 7.70 -1.72
CA LYS A 71 -13.47 7.90 -1.73
C LYS A 71 -12.92 8.13 -0.33
N GLN A 72 -13.55 8.98 0.48
CA GLN A 72 -13.14 9.23 1.86
C GLN A 72 -13.11 7.93 2.68
N ARG A 73 -14.13 7.08 2.52
CA ARG A 73 -14.22 5.80 3.22
C ARG A 73 -13.16 4.80 2.78
N ILE A 74 -12.83 4.76 1.49
CA ILE A 74 -11.70 3.95 1.00
C ILE A 74 -10.38 4.49 1.57
N THR A 75 -10.19 5.80 1.58
CA THR A 75 -8.96 6.43 2.10
C THR A 75 -8.83 6.38 3.62
N SER A 76 -9.93 6.26 4.38
CA SER A 76 -9.87 6.11 5.84
C SER A 76 -9.38 4.72 6.25
N LEU A 77 -9.74 3.69 5.48
CA LEU A 77 -9.22 2.32 5.67
C LEU A 77 -7.76 2.20 5.27
N MET A 78 -7.31 2.96 4.28
CA MET A 78 -5.93 2.96 3.82
C MET A 78 -5.50 4.37 3.43
N PRO A 79 -4.90 5.14 4.37
CA PRO A 79 -4.46 6.52 4.14
C PRO A 79 -3.39 6.67 3.04
N LEU A 80 -2.79 5.55 2.64
CA LEU A 80 -1.80 5.48 1.57
C LEU A 80 -2.45 5.65 0.18
N LEU A 81 -3.74 5.35 0.05
CA LEU A 81 -4.54 5.70 -1.13
C LEU A 81 -4.92 7.18 -1.08
N LYS A 82 -4.79 7.87 -2.21
CA LYS A 82 -5.40 9.20 -2.39
C LYS A 82 -6.71 9.06 -3.14
N SER A 83 -7.62 10.01 -2.95
CA SER A 83 -8.88 10.12 -3.70
C SER A 83 -8.69 10.19 -5.22
N ALA A 84 -7.52 10.64 -5.69
CA ALA A 84 -7.13 10.67 -7.10
C ALA A 84 -6.83 9.29 -7.68
N ASN A 85 -6.44 8.31 -6.85
CA ASN A 85 -6.14 6.95 -7.29
C ASN A 85 -7.41 6.11 -7.46
N VAL A 86 -8.52 6.54 -6.86
CA VAL A 86 -9.81 5.84 -6.86
C VAL A 86 -10.72 6.46 -7.92
N ALA A 87 -11.19 5.64 -8.86
CA ALA A 87 -12.18 6.01 -9.85
C ALA A 87 -13.46 5.19 -9.66
N LEU A 88 -14.59 5.88 -9.80
CA LEU A 88 -15.94 5.33 -9.69
C LEU A 88 -16.60 5.49 -11.05
N SER A 89 -17.26 4.44 -11.53
CA SER A 89 -18.01 4.45 -12.78
C SER A 89 -19.31 3.69 -12.59
N TYR A 90 -20.41 4.29 -13.04
CA TYR A 90 -21.73 3.69 -13.02
C TYR A 90 -22.15 3.28 -14.43
N ALA A 91 -22.84 2.15 -14.53
CA ALA A 91 -23.40 1.66 -15.78
C ALA A 91 -24.93 1.54 -15.67
N PRO A 92 -25.69 1.92 -16.71
CA PRO A 92 -25.27 2.49 -17.99
C PRO A 92 -24.69 3.92 -17.85
N ALA A 93 -23.81 4.33 -18.77
CA ALA A 93 -23.09 5.60 -18.68
C ALA A 93 -24.05 6.79 -18.55
N GLY A 94 -23.77 7.69 -17.59
CA GLY A 94 -24.60 8.86 -17.31
C GLY A 94 -25.82 8.57 -16.41
N CYS A 95 -26.01 7.34 -15.93
CA CYS A 95 -27.08 7.04 -14.98
C CYS A 95 -26.88 7.75 -13.62
N ASP A 96 -25.67 8.21 -13.30
CA ASP A 96 -25.28 8.93 -12.08
C ASP A 96 -25.46 10.45 -12.16
N SER A 97 -26.18 10.95 -13.18
CA SER A 97 -26.38 12.39 -13.40
C SER A 97 -27.12 13.11 -12.25
N ASP A 98 -28.05 12.41 -11.60
CA ASP A 98 -28.78 12.87 -10.42
C ASP A 98 -29.15 11.65 -9.56
N ALA A 99 -29.33 11.85 -8.26
CA ALA A 99 -29.63 10.77 -7.33
C ALA A 99 -30.96 10.04 -7.66
N ALA A 100 -31.98 10.73 -8.20
CA ALA A 100 -33.23 10.09 -8.63
C ALA A 100 -33.07 9.20 -9.88
N THR A 101 -32.30 9.67 -10.85
CA THR A 101 -31.95 8.90 -12.06
C THR A 101 -31.06 7.72 -11.72
N ALA A 102 -30.10 7.90 -10.81
CA ALA A 102 -29.22 6.82 -10.36
C ALA A 102 -30.01 5.70 -9.66
N ARG A 103 -31.00 6.06 -8.85
CA ARG A 103 -31.93 5.13 -8.18
C ARG A 103 -32.91 4.41 -9.09
N SER A 104 -33.03 4.79 -10.36
CA SER A 104 -33.97 4.18 -11.30
C SER A 104 -33.28 3.47 -12.45
N THR A 105 -32.14 4.00 -12.90
CA THR A 105 -31.51 3.59 -14.16
C THR A 105 -30.13 2.94 -14.00
N CYS A 106 -29.39 3.19 -12.92
CA CYS A 106 -28.13 2.51 -12.71
C CYS A 106 -28.36 1.02 -12.45
N GLU A 107 -27.45 0.18 -12.95
CA GLU A 107 -27.50 -1.27 -12.79
C GLU A 107 -26.22 -1.79 -12.17
N PHE A 108 -25.06 -1.23 -12.53
CA PHE A 108 -23.77 -1.64 -11.98
C PHE A 108 -22.96 -0.46 -11.48
N VAL A 109 -22.17 -0.72 -10.44
CA VAL A 109 -21.20 0.19 -9.89
C VAL A 109 -19.82 -0.46 -9.98
N THR A 110 -18.88 0.25 -10.58
CA THR A 110 -17.50 -0.20 -10.74
C THR A 110 -16.58 0.76 -9.99
N VAL A 111 -15.83 0.21 -9.03
CA VAL A 111 -14.79 0.95 -8.30
C VAL A 111 -13.45 0.42 -8.77
N SER A 112 -12.58 1.31 -9.22
CA SER A 112 -11.23 0.97 -9.68
C SER A 112 -10.18 1.81 -8.96
N VAL A 113 -9.01 1.21 -8.78
CA VAL A 113 -7.85 1.84 -8.17
C VAL A 113 -6.66 1.70 -9.10
N THR A 114 -5.98 2.81 -9.34
CA THR A 114 -4.84 2.87 -10.26
C THR A 114 -3.68 3.69 -9.69
N ASN A 115 -2.48 3.47 -10.22
CA ASN A 115 -1.28 4.29 -9.97
C ASN A 115 -0.83 4.38 -8.50
N ILE A 116 -0.96 3.28 -7.73
CA ILE A 116 -0.41 3.24 -6.37
C ILE A 116 1.07 2.88 -6.43
N THR A 117 1.90 3.71 -5.81
CA THR A 117 3.33 3.44 -5.66
C THR A 117 3.71 3.42 -4.19
N VAL A 118 4.25 2.30 -3.72
CA VAL A 118 4.79 2.17 -2.36
C VAL A 118 6.29 2.40 -2.44
N THR A 119 6.78 3.37 -1.65
CA THR A 119 8.23 3.60 -1.51
C THR A 119 8.75 2.71 -0.39
N THR A 120 9.73 1.85 -0.71
CA THR A 120 10.36 0.99 0.30
C THR A 120 11.42 1.75 1.07
N LEU A 121 11.56 1.46 2.37
CA LEU A 121 12.57 2.04 3.27
C LEU A 121 13.83 1.15 3.37
N ILE A 122 14.22 0.49 2.28
CA ILE A 122 15.43 -0.32 2.26
C ILE A 122 16.66 0.61 2.30
N PRO A 123 17.62 0.40 3.22
CA PRO A 123 18.84 1.19 3.26
C PRO A 123 19.63 1.03 1.95
N PHE A 124 20.18 2.13 1.46
CA PHE A 124 20.98 2.22 0.21
C PHE A 124 20.24 2.00 -1.12
N VAL A 125 19.06 1.35 -1.14
CA VAL A 125 18.30 1.07 -2.36
C VAL A 125 16.85 1.54 -2.22
N LYS A 126 16.51 2.68 -2.84
CA LYS A 126 15.12 3.18 -2.86
C LYS A 126 14.34 2.55 -4.00
N VAL A 127 13.78 1.37 -3.78
CA VAL A 127 12.88 0.72 -4.74
C VAL A 127 11.47 1.32 -4.62
N LYS A 128 10.88 1.65 -5.77
CA LYS A 128 9.47 2.01 -5.87
C LYS A 128 8.73 0.80 -6.44
N VAL A 129 7.83 0.22 -5.67
CA VAL A 129 6.99 -0.88 -6.13
C VAL A 129 5.65 -0.29 -6.56
N THR A 130 5.34 -0.41 -7.84
CA THR A 130 4.03 -0.06 -8.38
C THR A 130 3.11 -1.26 -8.24
N MET A 131 1.97 -1.04 -7.59
CA MET A 131 0.94 -2.04 -7.43
C MET A 131 0.09 -2.11 -8.70
N PRO A 132 -0.38 -3.30 -9.14
CA PRO A 132 -1.28 -3.39 -10.28
C PRO A 132 -2.61 -2.70 -9.97
N SER A 133 -3.42 -2.44 -11.00
CA SER A 133 -4.76 -1.89 -10.80
C SER A 133 -5.72 -2.96 -10.31
N PHE A 134 -6.67 -2.56 -9.46
CA PHE A 134 -7.79 -3.40 -9.00
C PHE A 134 -9.09 -2.78 -9.43
N THR A 135 -10.03 -3.63 -9.80
CA THR A 135 -11.38 -3.21 -10.14
C THR A 135 -12.36 -4.17 -9.50
N THR A 136 -13.40 -3.63 -8.87
CA THR A 136 -14.50 -4.39 -8.29
C THR A 136 -15.80 -3.82 -8.85
N THR A 137 -16.59 -4.69 -9.48
CA THR A 137 -17.91 -4.34 -10.01
C THR A 137 -18.97 -5.12 -9.26
N LEU A 138 -20.01 -4.42 -8.80
CA LEU A 138 -21.17 -4.99 -8.12
C LEU A 138 -22.46 -4.43 -8.71
N PRO A 139 -23.56 -5.19 -8.72
CA PRO A 139 -24.87 -4.68 -9.11
C PRO A 139 -25.36 -3.67 -8.07
N ARG A 140 -26.16 -2.72 -8.54
CA ARG A 140 -26.88 -1.77 -7.70
C ARG A 140 -27.88 -2.51 -6.81
N GLU A 141 -27.95 -2.09 -5.55
CA GLU A 141 -28.95 -2.55 -4.61
C GLU A 141 -30.04 -1.47 -4.45
N SER A 142 -29.76 -0.40 -3.72
CA SER A 142 -30.77 0.63 -3.38
C SER A 142 -30.41 2.01 -3.94
N LEU A 143 -29.14 2.41 -3.87
CA LEU A 143 -28.70 3.79 -4.12
C LEU A 143 -29.55 4.84 -3.36
N ALA A 144 -30.02 4.52 -2.15
CA ALA A 144 -30.82 5.44 -1.34
C ALA A 144 -30.10 5.72 -0.02
N SER A 145 -29.42 6.85 0.10
CA SER A 145 -28.82 7.31 1.37
C SER A 145 -29.86 7.91 2.31
N SER A 146 -31.02 7.26 2.47
CA SER A 146 -32.07 7.74 3.38
C SER A 146 -31.47 7.99 4.77
N THR A 147 -31.70 9.19 5.29
CA THR A 147 -30.89 10.00 6.21
C THR A 147 -30.79 9.48 7.66
N GLY A 148 -30.98 8.18 7.91
CA GLY A 148 -30.97 7.60 9.26
C GLY A 148 -29.76 6.72 9.62
N GLY A 149 -28.97 6.25 8.64
CA GLY A 149 -27.88 5.31 8.87
C GLY A 149 -26.49 5.91 8.68
N THR A 150 -25.54 5.56 9.56
CA THR A 150 -24.10 5.91 9.44
C THR A 150 -23.38 5.22 8.28
N VAL A 151 -24.12 4.50 7.42
CA VAL A 151 -23.56 3.76 6.28
C VAL A 151 -23.30 4.66 5.08
N CYS A 152 -23.96 5.81 4.97
CA CYS A 152 -23.79 6.74 3.85
C CYS A 152 -23.27 8.13 4.28
N ASN A 153 -22.84 8.26 5.54
CA ASN A 153 -22.34 9.49 6.15
C ASN A 153 -20.92 9.29 6.68
#